data_AF-A0A384JL80-F1
#
_entry.id   AF-A0A384JL80-F1
#
_cell.length_a   1.000
_cell.length_b   1.000
_cell.length_c   1.000
_cell.angle_alpha   90.00
_cell.angle_beta   90.00
_cell.angle_gamma   90.00
#
_symmetry.space_group_name_H-M   'P 1'
#
loop_
_entity.id
_entity.type
_entity.pdbx_description
1 polymer ?
#
loop_
_entity_poly.entity_id
_entity_poly.type
_entity_poly.pdbx_seq_one_letter_code
_entity_poly.pdbx_strand_id
1 'polypeptide(L)'
;MPFMSKSSSPSTFASFPKMTDIQLPIRVAQCVGITAAGALAGANLSISFIAVPRILESPPHLLLKQWNNMFQQGKAFFPFASLIPTGSFFFLAYKQTDKLKMKLFGAAGALAFGMVPYTVLFMLYTNSKLLGKVDEAQASYASQSGGDWDDLSSGSGRKHKKSSKDRERSDRSYKKSSSSRRKEASDEDEDVRTAHELVDRWAMLNLGRGVMMLASAAIATWTVVRYSKN
;
A
#
# COMPACT_ATOMS: atom_id res chain seq x y z
N MET A 1 -53.53 -54.45 40.38
CA MET A 1 -53.37 -53.05 39.91
C MET A 1 -51.89 -52.72 39.90
N PRO A 2 -51.30 -52.29 38.77
CA PRO A 2 -49.86 -52.04 38.66
C PRO A 2 -49.53 -50.60 39.08
N PHE A 3 -48.45 -50.41 39.83
CA PHE A 3 -47.83 -49.10 40.07
C PHE A 3 -46.68 -48.93 39.06
N MET A 4 -46.82 -47.94 38.17
CA MET A 4 -45.85 -47.61 37.12
C MET A 4 -44.59 -46.97 37.72
N SER A 5 -43.43 -47.61 37.53
CA SER A 5 -42.11 -47.00 37.72
C SER A 5 -41.70 -46.31 36.42
N LYS A 6 -41.62 -44.98 36.44
CA LYS A 6 -41.03 -44.19 35.34
C LYS A 6 -39.51 -44.34 35.37
N SER A 7 -38.98 -45.07 34.39
CA SER A 7 -37.57 -45.05 34.01
C SER A 7 -37.21 -43.66 33.47
N SER A 8 -36.37 -42.92 34.19
CA SER A 8 -35.75 -41.69 33.73
C SER A 8 -34.53 -42.01 32.88
N SER A 9 -34.63 -41.77 31.57
CA SER A 9 -33.49 -41.84 30.64
C SER A 9 -32.39 -40.85 31.05
N PRO A 10 -31.11 -41.25 31.08
CA PRO A 10 -30.02 -40.31 31.28
C PRO A 10 -29.87 -39.46 30.01
N SER A 11 -30.02 -38.15 30.17
CA SER A 11 -29.73 -37.13 29.17
C SER A 11 -28.28 -37.29 28.69
N THR A 12 -28.12 -37.66 27.42
CA THR A 12 -26.85 -37.62 26.68
C THR A 12 -26.41 -36.18 26.55
N PHE A 13 -25.74 -35.65 27.59
CA PHE A 13 -24.94 -34.45 27.44
C PHE A 13 -23.89 -34.74 26.37
N ALA A 14 -23.95 -33.97 25.28
CA ALA A 14 -22.95 -34.00 24.22
C ALA A 14 -21.55 -33.85 24.84
N SER A 15 -20.82 -34.95 24.91
CA SER A 15 -19.43 -34.95 25.35
C SER A 15 -18.62 -34.24 24.26
N PHE A 16 -18.35 -32.95 24.46
CA PHE A 16 -17.38 -32.24 23.64
C PHE A 16 -16.04 -33.00 23.71
N PRO A 17 -15.44 -33.41 22.59
CA PRO A 17 -14.15 -34.06 22.62
C PRO A 17 -13.13 -33.11 23.25
N LYS A 18 -12.47 -33.54 24.34
CA LYS A 18 -11.32 -32.82 24.92
C LYS A 18 -10.28 -32.66 23.82
N MET A 19 -10.04 -31.42 23.37
CA MET A 19 -8.86 -31.13 22.54
C MET A 19 -7.64 -31.53 23.35
N THR A 20 -6.83 -32.43 22.81
CA THR A 20 -5.50 -32.70 23.35
C THR A 20 -4.66 -31.42 23.24
N ASP A 21 -3.78 -31.16 24.22
CA ASP A 21 -2.97 -29.92 24.30
C ASP A 21 -2.16 -29.63 23.02
N ILE A 22 -1.91 -30.65 22.20
CA ILE A 22 -1.18 -30.58 20.92
C ILE A 22 -2.02 -29.94 19.79
N GLN A 23 -3.35 -30.02 19.82
CA GLN A 23 -4.20 -29.45 18.75
C GLN A 23 -4.46 -27.96 18.90
N LEU A 24 -4.41 -27.43 20.12
CA LEU A 24 -4.62 -26.02 20.41
C LEU A 24 -3.64 -25.10 19.64
N PRO A 25 -2.31 -25.28 19.71
CA PRO A 25 -1.37 -24.39 19.01
C PRO A 25 -1.51 -24.47 17.49
N ILE A 26 -1.88 -25.61 16.93
CA ILE A 26 -2.11 -25.78 15.49
C ILE A 26 -3.31 -24.94 15.04
N ARG A 27 -4.43 -25.02 15.76
CA ARG A 27 -5.64 -24.24 15.42
C ARG A 27 -5.43 -22.75 15.59
N VAL A 28 -4.69 -22.35 16.63
CA VAL A 28 -4.31 -20.94 16.85
C VAL A 28 -3.44 -20.44 15.69
N ALA A 29 -2.41 -21.19 15.30
CA ALA A 29 -1.55 -20.81 14.17
C ALA A 29 -2.32 -20.73 12.85
N GLN A 30 -3.28 -21.63 12.61
CA GLN A 30 -4.17 -21.56 11.43
C GLN A 30 -5.02 -20.29 11.45
N CYS A 31 -5.68 -20.02 12.57
CA CYS A 31 -6.55 -18.86 12.72
C CYS A 31 -5.76 -17.55 12.54
N VAL A 32 -4.63 -17.41 13.25
CA VAL A 32 -3.77 -16.23 13.19
C VAL A 32 -3.20 -16.06 11.78
N GLY A 33 -2.65 -17.12 11.19
CA GLY A 33 -2.04 -17.05 9.86
C GLY A 33 -3.03 -16.68 8.77
N ILE A 34 -4.18 -17.35 8.71
CA ILE A 34 -5.22 -17.09 7.69
C ILE A 34 -5.80 -15.69 7.86
N THR A 35 -6.13 -15.30 9.09
CA THR A 35 -6.73 -13.99 9.37
C THR A 35 -5.75 -12.86 9.06
N ALA A 36 -4.48 -12.98 9.49
CA ALA A 36 -3.46 -11.98 9.20
C ALA A 36 -3.19 -11.88 7.69
N ALA A 37 -3.09 -13.02 6.99
CA ALA A 37 -2.89 -13.02 5.53
C ALA A 37 -4.07 -12.37 4.80
N GLY A 38 -5.30 -12.70 5.16
CA GLY A 38 -6.52 -12.12 4.59
C GLY A 38 -6.64 -10.63 4.87
N ALA A 39 -6.37 -10.18 6.10
CA ALA A 39 -6.38 -8.76 6.47
C ALA A 39 -5.33 -7.96 5.68
N LEU A 40 -4.11 -8.49 5.55
CA LEU A 40 -3.05 -7.84 4.77
C LEU A 40 -3.35 -7.83 3.26
N ALA A 41 -3.99 -8.89 2.74
CA ALA A 41 -4.48 -8.90 1.37
C ALA A 41 -5.51 -7.78 1.15
N GLY A 42 -6.53 -7.71 2.02
CA GLY A 42 -7.57 -6.68 1.97
C GLY A 42 -6.99 -5.27 2.06
N ALA A 43 -6.04 -5.03 2.98
CA ALA A 43 -5.37 -3.75 3.10
C ALA A 43 -4.63 -3.35 1.81
N ASN A 44 -3.85 -4.26 1.21
CA ASN A 44 -3.15 -3.99 -0.05
C ASN A 44 -4.12 -3.73 -1.21
N LEU A 45 -5.19 -4.53 -1.34
CA LEU A 45 -6.20 -4.33 -2.37
C LEU A 45 -6.94 -3.00 -2.19
N SER A 46 -7.24 -2.61 -0.93
CA SER A 46 -7.91 -1.33 -0.65
C SER A 46 -7.07 -0.12 -1.07
N ILE A 47 -5.73 -0.22 -0.97
CA ILE A 47 -4.84 0.84 -1.44
C ILE A 47 -5.04 1.04 -2.95
N SER A 48 -5.04 -0.04 -3.72
CA SER A 48 -5.15 0.03 -5.19
C SER A 48 -6.56 0.41 -5.66
N PHE A 49 -7.62 -0.10 -5.01
CA PHE A 49 -9.01 0.13 -5.46
C PHE A 49 -9.70 1.34 -4.84
N ILE A 50 -9.22 1.83 -3.70
CA ILE A 50 -9.87 2.92 -2.97
C ILE A 50 -8.89 4.08 -2.78
N ALA A 51 -7.75 3.85 -2.13
CA ALA A 51 -6.87 4.96 -1.76
C ALA A 51 -6.25 5.67 -2.98
N VAL A 52 -5.71 4.91 -3.94
CA VAL A 52 -5.05 5.50 -5.11
C VAL A 52 -6.03 6.29 -5.99
N PRO A 53 -7.21 5.78 -6.38
CA PRO A 53 -8.17 6.58 -7.14
C PRO A 53 -8.51 7.90 -6.45
N ARG A 54 -8.64 7.91 -5.12
CA ARG A 54 -8.89 9.14 -4.34
C ARG A 54 -7.69 10.10 -4.35
N ILE A 55 -6.47 9.58 -4.34
CA ILE A 55 -5.24 10.39 -4.42
C ILE A 55 -5.09 11.01 -5.82
N LEU A 56 -5.47 10.27 -6.88
CA LEU A 56 -5.40 10.76 -8.27
C LEU A 56 -6.40 11.91 -8.57
N GLU A 57 -7.42 12.11 -7.73
CA GLU A 57 -8.33 13.27 -7.85
C GLU A 57 -7.70 14.57 -7.30
N SER A 58 -6.61 14.47 -6.55
CA SER A 58 -6.02 15.62 -5.88
C SER A 58 -5.05 16.39 -6.81
N PRO A 59 -4.86 17.69 -6.58
CA PRO A 59 -3.86 18.45 -7.32
C PRO A 59 -2.46 17.83 -7.20
N PRO A 60 -1.58 18.00 -8.20
CA PRO A 60 -0.35 17.21 -8.36
C PRO A 60 0.59 17.25 -7.15
N HIS A 61 0.73 18.43 -6.56
CA HIS A 61 1.56 18.62 -5.37
C HIS A 61 1.00 17.91 -4.14
N LEU A 62 -0.32 17.91 -3.98
CA LEU A 62 -1.02 17.27 -2.88
C LEU A 62 -1.04 15.76 -3.08
N LEU A 63 -1.21 15.31 -4.32
CA LEU A 63 -1.16 13.92 -4.75
C LEU A 63 0.15 13.26 -4.32
N LEU A 64 1.29 13.86 -4.69
CA LEU A 64 2.61 13.36 -4.34
C LEU A 64 2.82 13.31 -2.81
N LYS A 65 2.34 14.34 -2.09
CA LYS A 65 2.42 14.40 -0.63
C LYS A 65 1.57 13.32 0.04
N GLN A 66 0.32 13.14 -0.40
CA GLN A 66 -0.60 12.12 0.12
C GLN A 66 -0.08 10.71 -0.17
N TRP A 67 0.37 10.46 -1.40
CA TRP A 67 0.99 9.21 -1.78
C TRP A 67 2.24 8.92 -0.93
N ASN A 68 3.13 9.90 -0.75
CA ASN A 68 4.35 9.71 0.04
C ASN A 68 4.00 9.34 1.48
N ASN A 69 3.11 10.08 2.13
CA ASN A 69 2.71 9.78 3.51
C ASN A 69 2.13 8.35 3.63
N MET A 70 1.25 7.96 2.70
CA MET A 70 0.70 6.61 2.64
C MET A 70 1.80 5.55 2.40
N PHE A 71 2.73 5.82 1.50
CA PHE A 71 3.86 4.93 1.19
C PHE A 71 4.80 4.76 2.39
N GLN A 72 5.15 5.85 3.08
CA GLN A 72 6.01 5.81 4.26
C GLN A 72 5.36 5.03 5.42
N GLN A 73 4.05 5.18 5.60
CA GLN A 73 3.30 4.40 6.58
C GLN A 73 3.27 2.91 6.18
N GLY A 74 3.02 2.62 4.90
CA GLY A 74 2.98 1.27 4.38
C GLY A 74 4.32 0.54 4.53
N LYS A 75 5.44 1.15 4.13
CA LYS A 75 6.77 0.52 4.25
C LYS A 75 7.15 0.22 5.71
N ALA A 76 6.65 1.01 6.66
CA ALA A 76 6.92 0.83 8.08
C ALA A 76 6.02 -0.25 8.71
N PHE A 77 4.85 -0.53 8.14
CA PHE A 77 3.89 -1.47 8.69
C PHE A 77 3.93 -2.85 8.02
N PHE A 78 3.82 -2.90 6.69
CA PHE A 78 3.57 -4.15 5.95
C PHE A 78 4.67 -5.21 6.07
N PRO A 79 5.98 -4.89 6.03
CA PRO A 79 7.01 -5.90 6.16
C PRO A 79 6.95 -6.62 7.51
N PHE A 80 6.79 -5.88 8.61
CA PHE A 80 6.68 -6.51 9.94
C PHE A 80 5.38 -7.28 10.10
N ALA A 81 4.26 -6.74 9.60
CA ALA A 81 2.99 -7.43 9.66
C ALA A 81 2.99 -8.75 8.87
N SER A 82 3.70 -8.82 7.73
CA SER A 82 3.81 -10.04 6.90
C SER A 82 4.57 -11.19 7.56
N LEU A 83 5.36 -10.93 8.61
CA LEU A 83 6.06 -11.98 9.36
C LEU A 83 5.09 -12.87 10.15
N ILE A 84 3.92 -12.34 10.53
CA ILE A 84 2.89 -13.09 11.27
C ILE A 84 2.33 -14.27 10.45
N PRO A 85 1.75 -14.06 9.24
CA PRO A 85 1.29 -15.17 8.43
C PRO A 85 2.43 -16.06 7.95
N THR A 86 3.59 -15.48 7.62
CA THR A 86 4.78 -16.25 7.21
C THR A 86 5.20 -17.24 8.29
N GLY A 87 5.43 -16.76 9.52
CA GLY A 87 5.81 -17.61 10.65
C GLY A 87 4.73 -18.64 10.99
N SER A 88 3.46 -18.24 10.94
CA SER A 88 2.33 -19.15 11.19
C SER A 88 2.28 -20.30 10.17
N PHE A 89 2.40 -20.01 8.88
CA PHE A 89 2.35 -21.04 7.83
C PHE A 89 3.58 -21.93 7.81
N PHE A 90 4.78 -21.39 8.05
CA PHE A 90 5.98 -22.22 8.18
C PHE A 90 5.95 -23.10 9.44
N PHE A 91 5.43 -22.60 10.55
CA PHE A 91 5.20 -23.42 11.74
C PHE A 91 4.24 -24.58 11.46
N LEU A 92 3.14 -24.33 10.73
CA LEU A 92 2.20 -25.37 10.32
C LEU A 92 2.83 -26.38 9.36
N ALA A 93 3.66 -25.93 8.42
CA ALA A 93 4.39 -26.80 7.51
C ALA A 93 5.35 -27.73 8.27
N TYR A 94 6.07 -27.20 9.27
CA TYR A 94 7.01 -27.98 10.09
C TYR A 94 6.33 -29.05 10.93
N LYS A 95 5.12 -28.79 11.45
CA LYS A 95 4.36 -29.74 12.28
C LYS A 95 3.66 -30.84 11.48
N GLN A 96 3.74 -30.81 10.15
CA GLN A 96 2.96 -31.68 9.31
C GLN A 96 3.76 -32.89 8.79
N THR A 97 3.21 -34.08 8.98
CA THR A 97 3.82 -35.35 8.53
C THR A 97 3.47 -35.71 7.08
N ASP A 98 2.29 -35.26 6.60
CA ASP A 98 1.88 -35.42 5.21
C ASP A 98 2.68 -34.47 4.30
N LYS A 99 3.42 -35.06 3.34
CA LYS A 99 4.25 -34.32 2.37
C LYS A 99 3.43 -33.28 1.58
N LEU A 100 2.18 -33.57 1.26
CA LEU A 100 1.35 -32.66 0.48
C LEU A 100 0.92 -31.46 1.31
N LYS A 101 0.42 -31.66 2.53
CA LYS A 101 0.05 -30.56 3.43
C LYS A 101 1.27 -29.70 3.82
N MET A 102 2.43 -30.32 4.04
CA MET A 102 3.70 -29.61 4.27
C MET A 102 4.07 -28.72 3.09
N LYS A 103 3.98 -29.23 1.85
CA LYS A 103 4.22 -28.43 0.63
C LYS A 103 3.23 -27.27 0.48
N LEU A 104 1.94 -27.48 0.78
CA LEU A 104 0.92 -26.43 0.65
C LEU A 104 1.11 -25.31 1.68
N PHE A 105 1.34 -25.64 2.96
CA PHE A 105 1.66 -24.63 3.97
C PHE A 105 3.00 -23.95 3.71
N GLY A 106 3.99 -24.70 3.22
CA GLY A 106 5.27 -24.13 2.76
C GLY A 106 5.08 -23.15 1.61
N ALA A 107 4.25 -23.48 0.62
CA ALA A 107 3.90 -22.59 -0.48
C ALA A 107 3.14 -21.34 0.00
N ALA A 108 2.19 -21.48 0.92
CA ALA A 108 1.47 -20.36 1.51
C ALA A 108 2.43 -19.42 2.28
N GLY A 109 3.33 -19.98 3.09
CA GLY A 109 4.37 -19.21 3.78
C GLY A 109 5.34 -18.52 2.83
N ALA A 110 5.76 -19.20 1.76
CA ALA A 110 6.64 -18.64 0.74
C ALA A 110 5.98 -17.48 -0.03
N LEU A 111 4.68 -17.56 -0.33
CA LEU A 111 3.94 -16.46 -0.95
C LEU A 111 3.82 -15.25 -0.01
N ALA A 112 3.54 -15.47 1.28
CA ALA A 112 3.47 -14.41 2.27
C ALA A 112 4.83 -13.72 2.46
N PHE A 113 5.90 -14.50 2.57
CA PHE A 113 7.26 -13.98 2.63
C PHE A 113 7.66 -13.26 1.33
N GLY A 114 7.26 -13.82 0.19
CA GLY A 114 7.57 -13.34 -1.16
C GLY A 114 7.06 -11.93 -1.48
N MET A 115 6.13 -11.40 -0.68
CA MET A 115 5.65 -10.01 -0.77
C MET A 115 6.79 -8.98 -0.64
N VAL A 116 7.75 -9.22 0.27
CA VAL A 116 8.89 -8.33 0.51
C VAL A 116 9.87 -8.32 -0.68
N PRO A 117 10.40 -9.45 -1.16
CA PRO A 117 11.27 -9.45 -2.34
C PRO A 117 10.53 -8.99 -3.60
N TYR A 118 9.22 -9.26 -3.75
CA TYR A 118 8.41 -8.72 -4.84
C TYR A 118 8.47 -7.18 -4.88
N THR A 119 8.38 -6.54 -3.72
CA THR A 119 8.48 -5.08 -3.60
C THR A 119 9.82 -4.56 -4.12
N VAL A 120 10.91 -5.20 -3.74
CA VAL A 120 12.26 -4.80 -4.18
C VAL A 120 12.43 -5.02 -5.67
N LEU A 121 11.99 -6.17 -6.19
CA LEU A 121 12.20 -6.53 -7.60
C LEU A 121 11.34 -5.72 -8.57
N PHE A 122 10.07 -5.51 -8.26
CA PHE A 122 9.11 -4.94 -9.22
C PHE A 122 8.72 -3.49 -8.93
N MET A 123 8.77 -3.06 -7.66
CA MET A 123 8.29 -1.72 -7.27
C MET A 123 9.42 -0.72 -7.00
N LEU A 124 10.66 -1.16 -6.80
CA LEU A 124 11.77 -0.28 -6.43
C LEU A 124 11.97 0.86 -7.44
N TYR A 125 11.98 0.55 -8.74
CA TYR A 125 12.14 1.56 -9.79
C TYR A 125 11.05 2.64 -9.73
N THR A 126 9.78 2.23 -9.64
CA THR A 126 8.64 3.17 -9.56
C THR A 126 8.69 3.97 -8.26
N ASN A 127 9.02 3.32 -7.13
CA ASN A 127 9.16 3.99 -5.84
C ASN A 127 10.25 5.07 -5.88
N SER A 128 11.42 4.77 -6.45
CA SER A 128 12.52 5.74 -6.57
C SER A 128 12.14 6.93 -7.44
N LYS A 129 11.43 6.70 -8.55
CA LYS A 129 10.95 7.81 -9.40
C LYS A 129 9.91 8.68 -8.72
N LEU A 130 8.95 8.08 -8.02
CA LEU A 130 7.93 8.82 -7.30
C LEU A 130 8.52 9.62 -6.14
N LEU A 131 9.47 9.05 -5.40
CA LEU A 131 10.18 9.76 -4.33
C LEU A 131 10.99 10.94 -4.89
N GLY A 132 11.66 10.78 -6.03
CA GLY A 132 12.36 11.90 -6.69
C GLY A 132 11.41 13.06 -7.01
N LYS A 133 10.23 12.78 -7.58
CA LYS A 133 9.21 13.81 -7.84
C LYS A 133 8.66 14.45 -6.56
N VAL A 134 8.57 13.69 -5.46
CA VAL A 134 8.17 14.25 -4.16
C VAL A 134 9.21 15.26 -3.68
N ASP A 135 10.49 14.91 -3.78
CA ASP A 135 11.60 15.78 -3.37
C ASP A 135 11.67 17.06 -4.23
N GLU A 136 11.50 16.93 -5.54
CA GLU A 136 11.40 18.06 -6.49
C GLU A 136 10.23 18.98 -6.15
N ALA A 137 9.04 18.42 -5.93
CA ALA A 137 7.86 19.19 -5.56
C ALA A 137 8.08 19.94 -4.24
N GLN A 138 8.65 19.28 -3.23
CA GLN A 138 8.95 19.89 -1.93
C GLN A 138 9.99 21.01 -2.03
N ALA A 139 11.03 20.84 -2.86
CA ALA A 139 12.04 21.86 -3.10
C ALA A 139 11.44 23.13 -3.75
N SER A 140 10.53 22.95 -4.71
CA SER A 140 9.80 24.05 -5.35
C SER A 140 8.93 24.84 -4.37
N TYR A 141 8.28 24.18 -3.41
CA TYR A 141 7.57 24.88 -2.34
C TYR A 141 8.50 25.66 -1.41
N ALA A 142 9.66 25.09 -1.06
CA ALA A 142 10.62 25.72 -0.18
C ALA A 142 11.25 26.98 -0.80
N SER A 143 11.55 26.94 -2.10
CA SER A 143 12.09 28.10 -2.83
C SER A 143 11.04 29.21 -2.97
N GLN A 144 9.78 28.86 -3.23
CA GLN A 144 8.68 29.81 -3.37
C GLN A 144 8.32 30.47 -2.03
N SER A 145 8.38 29.73 -0.91
CA SER A 145 8.16 30.29 0.43
C SER A 145 9.34 31.11 0.96
N GLY A 146 10.54 30.95 0.41
CA GLY A 146 11.75 31.68 0.82
C GLY A 146 11.95 33.02 0.12
N GLY A 147 11.42 33.19 -1.10
CA GLY A 147 11.62 34.40 -1.91
C GLY A 147 10.63 35.55 -1.68
N ASP A 148 9.52 35.31 -0.98
CA ASP A 148 8.43 36.29 -0.81
C ASP A 148 8.81 37.52 0.05
N TRP A 149 9.84 37.43 0.89
CA TRP A 149 10.22 38.52 1.80
C TRP A 149 11.01 39.67 1.14
N ASP A 150 11.66 39.44 -0.01
CA ASP A 150 12.60 40.40 -0.59
C ASP A 150 11.94 41.44 -1.53
N ASP A 151 10.76 41.14 -2.09
CA ASP A 151 10.11 42.00 -3.09
C ASP A 151 9.18 43.08 -2.51
N LEU A 152 8.82 43.00 -1.22
CA LEU A 152 7.92 43.96 -0.55
C LEU A 152 8.58 45.30 -0.18
N SER A 153 9.91 45.42 -0.28
CA SER A 153 10.66 46.60 0.19
C SER A 153 10.90 47.69 -0.87
N SER A 154 10.62 47.43 -2.15
CA SER A 154 11.10 48.28 -3.26
C SER A 154 10.00 49.04 -4.01
N GLY A 155 9.14 49.77 -3.28
CA GLY A 155 8.06 50.58 -3.88
C GLY A 155 8.19 52.09 -3.68
N SER A 156 9.03 52.79 -4.45
CA SER A 156 8.96 54.26 -4.56
C SER A 156 8.96 54.71 -6.01
N GLY A 157 7.78 55.13 -6.48
CA GLY A 157 7.50 55.42 -7.88
C GLY A 157 7.72 56.89 -8.27
N ARG A 158 8.60 57.13 -9.25
CA ARG A 158 8.57 58.33 -10.11
C ARG A 158 8.34 57.91 -11.56
N LYS A 159 7.22 58.34 -12.14
CA LYS A 159 6.85 58.05 -13.54
C LYS A 159 7.66 58.92 -14.49
N HIS A 160 8.63 58.34 -15.19
CA HIS A 160 9.36 58.96 -16.30
C HIS A 160 8.77 58.50 -17.64
N LYS A 161 8.62 59.42 -18.61
CA LYS A 161 8.08 59.15 -19.95
C LYS A 161 9.12 58.36 -20.77
N LYS A 162 8.84 57.08 -21.08
CA LYS A 162 9.76 56.15 -21.76
C LYS A 162 10.06 56.55 -23.21
N SER A 163 11.33 56.49 -23.60
CA SER A 163 11.84 56.73 -24.96
C SER A 163 11.52 55.56 -25.90
N SER A 164 11.52 55.77 -27.22
CA SER A 164 11.19 54.73 -28.22
C SER A 164 12.09 53.48 -28.13
N LYS A 165 13.35 53.66 -27.75
CA LYS A 165 14.32 52.57 -27.54
C LYS A 165 14.00 51.74 -26.29
N ASP A 166 13.40 52.37 -25.27
CA ASP A 166 12.95 51.67 -24.06
C ASP A 166 11.71 50.82 -24.33
N ARG A 167 10.89 51.19 -25.32
CA ARG A 167 9.72 50.42 -25.76
C ARG A 167 10.14 49.11 -26.43
N GLU A 168 11.08 49.16 -27.36
CA GLU A 168 11.57 47.95 -28.03
C GLU A 168 12.28 47.00 -27.05
N ARG A 169 13.04 47.55 -26.09
CA ARG A 169 13.65 46.76 -25.00
C ARG A 169 12.59 46.14 -24.09
N SER A 170 11.52 46.87 -23.75
CA SER A 170 10.42 46.29 -22.98
C SER A 170 9.68 45.20 -23.75
N ASP A 171 9.51 45.34 -25.05
CA ASP A 171 8.82 44.34 -25.88
C ASP A 171 9.62 43.03 -25.97
N ARG A 172 10.96 43.11 -26.08
CA ARG A 172 11.83 41.91 -26.01
C ARG A 172 11.81 41.27 -24.62
N SER A 173 11.85 42.07 -23.57
CA SER A 173 11.76 41.60 -22.18
C SER A 173 10.43 40.90 -21.92
N TYR A 174 9.34 41.49 -22.42
CA TYR A 174 7.99 40.93 -22.34
C TYR A 174 7.90 39.61 -23.13
N LYS A 175 8.41 39.57 -24.37
CA LYS A 175 8.47 38.31 -25.15
C LYS A 175 9.28 37.23 -24.44
N LYS A 176 10.44 37.56 -23.86
CA LYS A 176 11.26 36.60 -23.12
C LYS A 176 10.54 36.06 -21.87
N SER A 177 9.89 36.93 -21.10
CA SER A 177 9.09 36.53 -19.94
C SER A 177 7.85 35.71 -20.33
N SER A 178 7.17 36.06 -21.42
CA SER A 178 6.05 35.27 -21.92
C SER A 178 6.47 33.89 -22.41
N SER A 179 7.66 33.79 -23.02
CA SER A 179 8.26 32.54 -23.46
C SER A 179 8.67 31.66 -22.27
N SER A 180 9.33 32.23 -21.26
CA SER A 180 9.71 31.48 -20.06
C SER A 180 8.49 30.97 -19.31
N ARG A 181 7.48 31.82 -19.09
CA ARG A 181 6.25 31.43 -18.40
C ARG A 181 5.47 30.36 -19.15
N ARG A 182 5.46 30.41 -20.49
CA ARG A 182 4.83 29.37 -21.31
C ARG A 182 5.57 28.04 -21.22
N LYS A 183 6.91 28.08 -21.11
CA LYS A 183 7.73 26.88 -20.92
C LYS A 183 7.55 26.28 -19.52
N GLU A 184 7.53 27.12 -18.48
CA GLU A 184 7.25 26.70 -17.10
C GLU A 184 5.87 26.02 -17.01
N ALA A 185 4.84 26.61 -17.61
CA ALA A 185 3.50 26.00 -17.63
C ALA A 185 3.48 24.65 -18.38
N SER A 186 4.20 24.52 -19.50
CA SER A 186 4.27 23.25 -20.23
C SER A 186 5.04 22.17 -19.47
N ASP A 187 6.13 22.55 -18.81
CA ASP A 187 6.98 21.64 -18.02
C ASP A 187 6.19 21.17 -16.77
N GLU A 188 5.44 22.08 -16.13
CA GLU A 188 4.50 21.73 -15.05
C GLU A 188 3.45 20.72 -15.51
N ASP A 189 2.73 20.99 -16.61
CA ASP A 189 1.71 20.08 -17.14
C ASP A 189 2.26 18.68 -17.46
N GLU A 190 3.50 18.59 -17.97
CA GLU A 190 4.19 17.32 -18.21
C GLU A 190 4.49 16.59 -16.90
N ASP A 191 4.99 17.30 -15.89
CA ASP A 191 5.30 16.74 -14.58
C ASP A 191 4.06 16.21 -13.87
N VAL A 192 2.95 16.93 -14.00
CA VAL A 192 1.63 16.52 -13.51
C VAL A 192 1.21 15.19 -14.12
N ARG A 193 1.20 15.10 -15.45
CA ARG A 193 0.79 13.88 -16.15
C ARG A 193 1.67 12.70 -15.76
N THR A 194 2.97 12.93 -15.69
CA THR A 194 3.94 11.91 -15.28
C THR A 194 3.71 11.44 -13.85
N ALA A 195 3.37 12.34 -12.90
CA ALA A 195 3.06 11.95 -11.53
C ALA A 195 1.81 11.06 -11.43
N HIS A 196 0.75 11.39 -12.18
CA HIS A 196 -0.47 10.58 -12.23
C HIS A 196 -0.19 9.19 -12.82
N GLU A 197 0.52 9.12 -13.94
CA GLU A 197 0.89 7.86 -14.58
C GLU A 197 1.75 6.97 -13.67
N LEU A 198 2.71 7.57 -12.95
CA LEU A 198 3.55 6.83 -12.02
C LEU A 198 2.76 6.29 -10.82
N VAL A 199 1.84 7.07 -10.25
CA VAL A 199 0.99 6.64 -9.13
C VAL A 199 0.00 5.55 -9.58
N ASP A 200 -0.58 5.69 -10.78
CA ASP A 200 -1.47 4.66 -11.35
C ASP A 200 -0.72 3.33 -11.58
N ARG A 201 0.47 3.41 -12.21
CA ARG A 201 1.34 2.24 -12.37
C ARG A 201 1.74 1.63 -11.03
N TRP A 202 2.03 2.46 -10.04
CA TRP A 202 2.34 2.00 -8.69
C TRP A 202 1.16 1.25 -8.07
N ALA A 203 -0.08 1.69 -8.30
CA ALA A 203 -1.29 1.02 -7.84
C ALA A 203 -1.44 -0.39 -8.43
N MET A 204 -1.17 -0.51 -9.74
CA MET A 204 -1.20 -1.80 -10.45
C MET A 204 -0.14 -2.77 -9.92
N LEU A 205 1.06 -2.29 -9.61
CA LEU A 205 2.09 -3.14 -8.99
C LEU A 205 1.71 -3.50 -7.54
N ASN A 206 1.13 -2.57 -6.79
CA ASN A 206 0.68 -2.84 -5.43
C ASN A 206 -0.44 -3.91 -5.39
N LEU A 207 -1.28 -3.97 -6.44
CA LEU A 207 -2.29 -5.02 -6.59
C LEU A 207 -1.66 -6.42 -6.56
N GLY A 208 -0.48 -6.59 -7.15
CA GLY A 208 0.27 -7.85 -7.13
C GLY A 208 0.54 -8.35 -5.71
N ARG A 209 0.87 -7.45 -4.77
CA ARG A 209 1.05 -7.80 -3.34
C ARG A 209 -0.24 -8.32 -2.73
N GLY A 210 -1.35 -7.63 -3.00
CA GLY A 210 -2.68 -8.04 -2.51
C GLY A 210 -3.08 -9.42 -3.03
N VAL A 211 -2.86 -9.68 -4.32
CA VAL A 211 -3.13 -10.99 -4.94
C VAL A 211 -2.25 -12.09 -4.35
N MET A 212 -0.95 -11.83 -4.12
CA MET A 212 -0.05 -12.81 -3.49
C MET A 212 -0.51 -13.20 -2.08
N MET A 213 -0.88 -12.21 -1.26
CA MET A 213 -1.38 -12.44 0.09
C MET A 213 -2.73 -13.16 0.08
N LEU A 214 -3.61 -12.83 -0.87
CA LEU A 214 -4.89 -13.50 -1.03
C LEU A 214 -4.70 -14.96 -1.45
N ALA A 215 -3.80 -15.23 -2.39
CA ALA A 215 -3.44 -16.59 -2.80
C ALA A 215 -2.85 -17.40 -1.65
N SER A 216 -1.98 -16.79 -0.84
CA SER A 216 -1.43 -17.40 0.38
C SER A 216 -2.55 -17.81 1.35
N ALA A 217 -3.46 -16.89 1.67
CA ALA A 217 -4.60 -17.16 2.54
C ALA A 217 -5.54 -18.25 1.97
N ALA A 218 -5.79 -18.22 0.65
CA ALA A 218 -6.63 -19.19 -0.03
C ALA A 218 -6.04 -20.61 0.03
N ILE A 219 -4.74 -20.76 -0.25
CA ILE A 219 -4.03 -22.06 -0.17
C ILE A 219 -4.07 -22.59 1.27
N ALA A 220 -3.78 -21.75 2.26
CA ALA A 220 -3.81 -22.15 3.67
C ALA A 220 -5.22 -22.59 4.08
N THR A 221 -6.24 -21.80 3.75
CA THR A 221 -7.65 -22.12 4.06
C THR A 221 -8.09 -23.41 3.38
N TRP A 222 -7.78 -23.58 2.10
CA TRP A 222 -8.08 -24.80 1.35
C TRP A 222 -7.43 -26.03 2.01
N THR A 223 -6.17 -25.90 2.44
CA THR A 223 -5.43 -26.97 3.12
C THR A 223 -6.09 -27.35 4.44
N VAL A 224 -6.54 -26.36 5.22
CA VAL A 224 -7.26 -26.64 6.48
C VAL A 224 -8.59 -27.33 6.22
N VAL A 225 -9.42 -26.76 5.35
CA VAL A 225 -10.78 -27.26 5.09
C VAL A 225 -10.77 -28.66 4.47
N ARG A 226 -9.92 -28.90 3.47
CA ARG A 226 -9.90 -30.16 2.72
C ARG A 226 -9.40 -31.33 3.56
N TYR A 227 -8.52 -31.06 4.51
CA TYR A 227 -7.81 -32.08 5.30
C TYR A 227 -8.20 -32.11 6.78
N SER A 228 -9.22 -31.35 7.19
CA SER A 228 -9.82 -31.44 8.53
C SER A 228 -10.76 -32.64 8.70
N LYS A 229 -11.13 -33.33 7.61
CA LYS A 229 -12.13 -34.43 7.61
C LYS A 229 -11.53 -35.85 7.53
N ASN A 230 -10.20 -35.99 7.57
CA ASN A 230 -9.52 -37.28 7.52
C ASN A 230 -8.69 -37.49 8.78
#